data_AF-A0A842IQX2-F1
#
_entry.id   AF-A0A842IQX2-F1
#
_cell.length_a   1.000
_cell.length_b   1.000
_cell.length_c   1.000
_cell.angle_alpha   90.00
_cell.angle_beta   90.00
_cell.angle_gamma   90.00
#
_symmetry.space_group_name_H-M   'P 1'
#
loop_
_entity.id
_entity.type
_entity.pdbx_description
1 polymer ?
#
loop_
_entity_poly.entity_id
_entity_poly.type
_entity_poly.pdbx_seq_one_letter_code
_entity_poly.pdbx_strand_id
1 'polypeptide(L)'
;MESAISHGNYDQAISEALRKLENNKDKKRKQAYVVMLKDAYDKVLDEDLARIAQLKKDGNPELYKTIYESYADLEARQNTIKRVMPLRINGKTITFTFRDYSDAIVDYRYKTSDFLMDKGLDLLDTEDKFNAREAYRLFDYVDNINPNFENVRALMQEAHVTGMDYVRVSVQNETHQIIPQRLEAELLDFNTYGLNQFWTTYHANADASIDYDYAMQLQLKRINISPERINERQLLREKQIVDGWEYLLDDAGNVAKDSLGNDIKVDKIVTVRARFFEVLQTKSAQVIADVVYTDLKQNQVVDNFTIDSGFTFENVFGRFRGDRRALNRDDRNLLRQQQVVFPTDAQMVYDSGEDLKLKLKNIIKSYRLNS
;
A
#
# COMPACT_ATOMS: atom_id res chain seq x y z
N MET A 1 -38.83 12.07 30.28
CA MET A 1 -37.96 10.99 29.76
C MET A 1 -36.56 11.55 29.64
N GLU A 2 -35.88 11.67 30.77
CA GLU A 2 -34.44 11.89 30.81
C GLU A 2 -33.81 10.51 30.61
N SER A 3 -33.54 10.18 29.35
CA SER A 3 -32.68 9.05 29.03
C SER A 3 -31.29 9.37 29.59
N ALA A 4 -30.67 8.40 30.27
CA ALA A 4 -29.28 8.47 30.68
C ALA A 4 -28.40 8.54 29.42
N ILE A 5 -28.12 9.78 29.00
CA ILE A 5 -27.19 10.07 27.91
C ILE A 5 -25.79 9.98 28.54
N SER A 6 -24.94 9.12 27.99
CA SER A 6 -23.55 8.96 28.43
C SER A 6 -22.66 10.05 27.84
N HIS A 7 -21.48 10.28 28.43
CA HIS A 7 -20.46 11.23 27.95
C HIS A 7 -20.28 11.24 26.41
N GLY A 8 -20.08 10.06 25.81
CA GLY A 8 -19.91 9.94 24.35
C GLY A 8 -21.13 10.39 23.53
N ASN A 9 -22.33 10.29 24.10
CA ASN A 9 -23.54 10.76 23.44
C ASN A 9 -23.69 12.29 23.50
N TYR A 10 -23.15 12.96 24.54
CA TYR A 10 -23.15 14.42 24.60
C TYR A 10 -22.20 15.04 23.57
N ASP A 11 -20.99 14.49 23.42
CA ASP A 11 -20.04 14.97 22.41
C ASP A 11 -20.54 14.76 20.99
N GLN A 12 -21.21 13.63 20.73
CA GLN A 12 -21.90 13.41 19.46
C GLN A 12 -23.03 14.43 19.25
N ALA A 13 -23.86 14.69 20.26
CA ALA A 13 -24.95 15.66 20.17
C ALA A 13 -24.44 17.09 19.90
N ILE A 14 -23.37 17.50 20.58
CA ILE A 14 -22.69 18.78 20.36
C ILE A 14 -22.16 18.84 18.92
N SER A 15 -21.42 17.83 18.47
CA SER A 15 -20.85 17.77 17.12
C SER A 15 -21.93 17.85 16.03
N GLU A 16 -23.02 17.09 16.20
CA GLU A 16 -24.14 17.10 15.28
C GLU A 16 -24.84 18.46 15.24
N ALA A 17 -25.10 19.05 16.41
CA ALA A 17 -25.73 20.35 16.52
C ALA A 17 -24.87 21.44 15.85
N LEU A 18 -23.56 21.46 16.12
CA LEU A 18 -22.62 22.40 15.51
C LEU A 18 -22.59 22.28 13.99
N ARG A 19 -22.48 21.06 13.45
CA ARG A 19 -22.55 20.82 12.00
C ARG A 19 -23.86 21.33 11.40
N LYS A 20 -24.98 21.12 12.09
CA LYS A 20 -26.29 21.64 11.64
C LYS A 20 -26.38 23.16 11.79
N LEU A 21 -25.62 23.79 12.68
CA LEU A 21 -25.62 25.24 12.92
C LEU A 21 -24.58 26.01 12.09
N GLU A 22 -23.69 25.32 11.39
CA GLU A 22 -22.61 25.93 10.57
C GLU A 22 -23.13 26.99 9.58
N ASN A 23 -24.29 26.73 8.97
CA ASN A 23 -24.86 27.61 7.94
C ASN A 23 -26.27 28.09 8.32
N ASN A 24 -26.63 29.35 8.06
CA ASN A 24 -27.99 29.87 8.30
C ASN A 24 -28.52 29.60 9.73
N LYS A 25 -27.68 29.80 10.74
CA LYS A 25 -27.95 29.44 12.15
C LYS A 25 -29.23 30.05 12.75
N ASP A 26 -29.67 31.19 12.24
CA ASP A 26 -30.86 31.91 12.73
C ASP A 26 -32.21 31.38 12.20
N LYS A 27 -32.22 30.39 11.29
CA LYS A 27 -33.48 29.86 10.73
C LYS A 27 -34.32 29.18 11.82
N LYS A 28 -35.64 29.40 11.82
CA LYS A 28 -36.60 28.80 12.78
C LYS A 28 -36.43 27.28 12.92
N ARG A 29 -36.25 26.56 11.81
CA ARG A 29 -36.03 25.10 11.79
C ARG A 29 -34.74 24.63 12.49
N LYS A 30 -33.80 25.54 12.75
CA LYS A 30 -32.51 25.24 13.40
C LYS A 30 -32.47 25.52 14.90
N GLN A 31 -33.52 26.16 15.43
CA GLN A 31 -33.60 26.46 16.87
C GLN A 31 -33.57 25.19 17.73
N ALA A 32 -34.10 24.06 17.24
CA ALA A 32 -34.01 22.77 17.93
C ALA A 32 -32.55 22.33 18.14
N TYR A 33 -31.66 22.58 17.18
CA TYR A 33 -30.22 22.29 17.33
C TYR A 33 -29.53 23.24 18.31
N VAL A 34 -30.01 24.49 18.45
CA VAL A 34 -29.52 25.41 19.49
C VAL A 34 -29.88 24.89 20.88
N VAL A 35 -31.11 24.37 21.06
CA VAL A 35 -31.54 23.75 22.32
C VAL A 35 -30.70 22.50 22.62
N MET A 36 -30.54 21.62 21.63
CA MET A 36 -29.72 20.41 21.75
C MET A 36 -28.28 20.74 22.13
N LEU A 37 -27.67 21.72 21.47
CA LEU A 37 -26.31 22.18 21.78
C LEU A 37 -26.20 22.69 23.22
N LYS A 38 -27.17 23.50 23.68
CA LYS A 38 -27.15 24.05 25.03
C LYS A 38 -27.30 22.97 26.10
N ASP A 39 -28.28 22.09 25.94
CA ASP A 39 -28.55 21.01 26.89
C ASP A 39 -27.38 20.02 26.95
N ALA A 40 -26.83 19.62 25.81
CA ALA A 40 -25.68 18.72 25.77
C ALA A 40 -24.42 19.37 26.36
N TYR A 41 -24.17 20.65 26.06
CA TYR A 41 -23.03 21.38 26.60
C TYR A 41 -23.11 21.54 28.12
N ASP A 42 -24.26 21.93 28.66
CA ASP A 42 -24.41 22.11 30.12
C ASP A 42 -24.19 20.80 30.87
N LYS A 43 -24.78 19.71 30.37
CA LYS A 43 -24.67 18.38 31.00
C LYS A 43 -23.24 17.86 30.98
N VAL A 44 -22.56 17.90 29.82
CA VAL A 44 -21.19 17.41 29.73
C VAL A 44 -20.22 18.27 30.53
N LEU A 45 -20.45 19.59 30.59
CA LEU A 45 -19.65 20.50 31.39
C LEU A 45 -19.71 20.15 32.87
N ASP A 46 -20.91 19.93 33.41
CA ASP A 46 -21.09 19.57 34.81
C ASP A 46 -20.51 18.18 35.13
N GLU A 47 -20.69 17.20 34.23
CA GLU A 47 -20.14 15.85 34.36
C GLU A 47 -18.60 15.86 34.37
N ASP A 48 -17.98 16.57 33.43
CA ASP A 48 -16.52 16.63 33.32
C ASP A 48 -15.89 17.35 34.49
N LEU A 49 -16.48 18.46 34.94
CA LEU A 49 -15.98 19.18 36.11
C LEU A 49 -16.10 18.34 37.38
N ALA A 50 -17.18 17.58 37.55
CA ALA A 50 -17.34 16.65 38.66
C ALA A 50 -16.31 15.52 38.61
N ARG A 51 -16.09 14.94 37.42
CA ARG A 51 -15.09 13.90 37.18
C ARG A 51 -13.68 14.41 37.46
N ILE A 52 -13.32 15.57 36.93
CA ILE A 52 -12.02 16.21 37.21
C ILE A 52 -11.85 16.42 38.72
N ALA A 53 -12.86 16.95 39.42
CA ALA A 53 -12.78 17.15 40.87
C ALA A 53 -12.55 15.83 41.63
N GLN A 54 -13.18 14.73 41.19
CA GLN A 54 -12.96 13.40 41.75
C GLN A 54 -11.53 12.90 41.48
N LEU A 55 -11.05 12.98 40.24
CA LEU A 55 -9.69 12.55 39.87
C LEU A 55 -8.61 13.34 40.62
N LYS A 56 -8.83 14.65 40.80
CA LYS A 56 -7.94 15.51 41.60
C LYS A 56 -7.89 15.10 43.06
N LYS A 57 -9.02 14.65 43.62
CA LYS A 57 -9.11 14.22 45.02
C LYS A 57 -8.42 12.89 45.27
N ASP A 58 -8.38 12.01 44.27
CA ASP A 58 -7.65 10.74 44.33
C ASP A 58 -6.13 10.96 44.47
N GLY A 59 -5.59 11.98 43.78
CA GLY A 59 -4.20 12.40 43.94
C GLY A 59 -3.17 11.48 43.27
N ASN A 60 -3.60 10.47 42.52
CA ASN A 60 -2.73 9.56 41.78
C ASN A 60 -2.15 10.19 40.50
N PRO A 61 -0.81 10.26 40.33
CA PRO A 61 -0.16 10.76 39.13
C PRO A 61 -0.56 10.06 37.82
N GLU A 62 -0.94 8.78 37.85
CA GLU A 62 -1.44 8.04 36.67
C GLU A 62 -2.71 8.69 36.06
N LEU A 63 -3.42 9.52 36.84
CA LEU A 63 -4.61 10.23 36.41
C LEU A 63 -4.31 11.61 35.80
N TYR A 64 -3.07 12.12 35.89
CA TYR A 64 -2.71 13.45 35.39
C TYR A 64 -3.04 13.62 33.91
N LYS A 65 -2.71 12.61 33.08
CA LYS A 65 -3.05 12.60 31.66
C LYS A 65 -4.55 12.79 31.44
N THR A 66 -5.37 12.00 32.14
CA THR A 66 -6.83 12.09 32.02
C THR A 66 -7.35 13.46 32.44
N ILE A 67 -6.79 14.05 33.50
CA ILE A 67 -7.17 15.39 33.96
C ILE A 67 -6.78 16.46 32.93
N TYR A 68 -5.56 16.39 32.40
CA TYR A 68 -5.08 17.30 31.34
C TYR A 68 -5.99 17.24 30.10
N GLU A 69 -6.23 16.03 29.58
CA GLU A 69 -7.07 15.82 28.39
C GLU A 69 -8.49 16.33 28.63
N SER A 70 -9.07 16.08 29.81
CA SER A 70 -10.41 16.59 30.16
C SER A 70 -10.48 18.12 30.16
N TYR A 71 -9.45 18.81 30.65
CA TYR A 71 -9.39 20.28 30.59
C TYR A 71 -9.19 20.79 29.15
N ALA A 72 -8.34 20.13 28.37
CA ALA A 72 -8.14 20.47 26.97
C ALA A 72 -9.43 20.29 26.15
N ASP A 73 -10.17 19.23 26.39
CA ASP A 73 -11.47 18.94 25.76
C ASP A 73 -12.52 19.97 26.15
N LEU A 74 -12.62 20.32 27.44
CA LEU A 74 -13.48 21.41 27.90
C LEU A 74 -13.20 22.69 27.11
N GLU A 75 -11.94 23.13 27.05
CA GLU A 75 -11.55 24.35 26.33
C GLU A 75 -11.80 24.25 24.82
N ALA A 76 -11.51 23.11 24.20
CA ALA A 76 -11.79 22.86 22.78
C ALA A 76 -13.29 22.96 22.45
N ARG A 77 -14.17 22.40 23.30
CA ARG A 77 -15.62 22.53 23.16
C ARG A 77 -16.06 23.98 23.27
N GLN A 78 -15.57 24.73 24.28
CA GLN A 78 -15.87 26.16 24.42
C GLN A 78 -15.51 26.93 23.16
N ASN A 79 -14.30 26.71 22.64
CA ASN A 79 -13.79 27.42 21.47
C ASN A 79 -14.57 27.07 20.19
N THR A 80 -15.04 25.83 20.07
CA THR A 80 -15.89 25.44 18.94
C THR A 80 -17.28 26.08 19.01
N ILE A 81 -17.89 26.13 20.20
CA ILE A 81 -19.18 26.82 20.40
C ILE A 81 -19.05 28.32 20.17
N LYS A 82 -17.97 28.96 20.66
CA LYS A 82 -17.71 30.40 20.47
C LYS A 82 -17.72 30.80 18.98
N ARG A 83 -17.24 29.94 18.07
CA ARG A 83 -17.23 30.21 16.61
C ARG A 83 -18.62 30.33 16.00
N VAL A 84 -19.63 29.64 16.55
CA VAL A 84 -21.00 29.68 16.02
C VAL A 84 -21.89 30.71 16.74
N MET A 85 -21.39 31.37 17.79
CA MET A 85 -22.12 32.44 18.46
C MET A 85 -22.25 33.72 17.61
N PRO A 86 -23.20 34.63 17.91
CA PRO A 86 -24.33 34.44 18.83
C PRO A 86 -25.35 33.43 18.26
N LEU A 87 -26.03 32.71 19.15
CA LEU A 87 -27.14 31.81 18.81
C LEU A 87 -28.44 32.33 19.40
N ARG A 88 -29.55 32.20 18.67
CA ARG A 88 -30.85 32.78 19.04
C ARG A 88 -31.99 31.78 18.95
N ILE A 89 -32.93 31.86 19.90
CA ILE A 89 -34.20 31.14 19.89
C ILE A 89 -35.32 32.18 20.00
N ASN A 90 -36.26 32.17 19.05
CA ASN A 90 -37.38 33.13 18.99
C ASN A 90 -36.95 34.60 19.17
N GLY A 91 -35.82 34.98 18.54
CA GLY A 91 -35.28 36.33 18.61
C GLY A 91 -34.50 36.67 19.89
N LYS A 92 -34.49 35.78 20.90
CA LYS A 92 -33.70 35.93 22.13
C LYS A 92 -32.35 35.23 22.00
N THR A 93 -31.27 35.90 22.38
CA THR A 93 -29.92 35.31 22.40
C THR A 93 -29.80 34.30 23.54
N ILE A 94 -29.26 33.12 23.23
CA ILE A 94 -28.94 32.08 24.21
C ILE A 94 -27.54 32.32 24.73
N THR A 95 -27.41 32.33 26.06
CA THR A 95 -26.15 32.56 26.77
C THR A 95 -25.49 31.24 27.13
N PHE A 96 -24.19 31.11 26.83
CA PHE A 96 -23.34 30.01 27.28
C PHE A 96 -22.40 30.52 28.38
N THR A 97 -22.19 29.71 29.41
CA THR A 97 -21.25 30.04 30.49
C THR A 97 -19.89 29.45 30.14
N PHE A 98 -18.91 30.29 29.83
CA PHE A 98 -17.54 29.85 29.59
C PHE A 98 -16.66 30.17 30.81
N ARG A 99 -15.76 29.26 31.13
CA ARG A 99 -14.75 29.44 32.19
C ARG A 99 -13.36 29.45 31.56
N ASP A 100 -12.41 30.07 32.24
CA ASP A 100 -11.00 30.00 31.82
C ASP A 100 -10.34 28.76 32.44
N TYR A 101 -9.82 27.89 31.58
CA TYR A 101 -9.10 26.68 31.99
C TYR A 101 -7.60 26.77 31.74
N SER A 102 -7.10 27.91 31.24
CA SER A 102 -5.72 28.05 30.75
C SER A 102 -4.69 27.66 31.80
N ASP A 103 -4.82 28.15 33.03
CA ASP A 103 -3.89 27.82 34.12
C ASP A 103 -3.91 26.33 34.48
N ALA A 104 -5.11 25.72 34.50
CA ALA A 104 -5.25 24.30 34.79
C ALA A 104 -4.68 23.42 33.68
N ILE A 105 -4.84 23.82 32.41
CA ILE A 105 -4.24 23.16 31.25
C ILE A 105 -2.72 23.23 31.33
N VAL A 106 -2.15 24.40 31.65
CA VAL A 106 -0.70 24.57 31.77
C VAL A 106 -0.13 23.71 32.91
N ASP A 107 -0.77 23.75 34.09
CA ASP A 107 -0.35 22.98 35.27
C ASP A 107 -0.39 21.46 35.00
N TYR A 108 -1.52 20.95 34.49
CA TYR A 108 -1.65 19.51 34.24
C TYR A 108 -0.88 19.05 33.00
N ARG A 109 -0.62 19.92 32.02
CA ARG A 109 0.34 19.62 30.95
C ARG A 109 1.72 19.35 31.54
N TYR A 110 2.21 20.27 32.37
CA TYR A 110 3.52 20.12 33.02
C TYR A 110 3.58 18.83 33.86
N LYS A 111 2.61 18.63 34.78
CA LYS A 111 2.56 17.42 35.62
C LYS A 111 2.48 16.13 34.84
N THR A 112 1.73 16.12 33.74
CA THR A 112 1.63 14.96 32.85
C THR A 112 2.95 14.73 32.13
N SER A 113 3.57 15.78 31.59
CA SER A 113 4.86 15.68 30.93
C SER A 113 5.95 15.13 31.86
N ASP A 114 6.06 15.70 33.06
CA ASP A 114 7.00 15.32 34.11
C ASP A 114 6.83 13.83 34.50
N PHE A 115 5.60 13.43 34.87
CA PHE A 115 5.31 12.05 35.25
C PHE A 115 5.56 11.02 34.14
N LEU A 116 5.20 11.35 32.90
CA LEU A 116 5.41 10.43 31.77
C LEU A 116 6.86 10.37 31.32
N MET A 117 7.65 11.43 31.52
CA MET A 117 9.08 11.42 31.31
C MET A 117 9.76 10.47 32.30
N ASP A 118 9.47 10.59 33.60
CA ASP A 118 10.00 9.70 34.63
C ASP A 118 9.66 8.23 34.33
N LYS A 119 8.38 7.95 34.04
CA LYS A 119 7.92 6.60 33.68
C LYS A 119 8.58 6.07 32.40
N GLY A 120 8.81 6.94 31.41
CA GLY A 120 9.51 6.58 30.18
C GLY A 120 10.98 6.25 30.42
N LEU A 121 11.65 7.01 31.29
CA LEU A 121 13.03 6.75 31.71
C LEU A 121 13.13 5.41 32.47
N ASP A 122 12.25 5.16 33.44
CA ASP A 122 12.20 3.88 34.17
C ASP A 122 12.06 2.67 33.23
N LEU A 123 11.24 2.81 32.18
CA LEU A 123 11.08 1.76 31.17
C LEU A 123 12.32 1.61 30.30
N LEU A 124 12.93 2.71 29.87
CA LEU A 124 14.11 2.71 29.02
C LEU A 124 15.34 2.11 29.73
N ASP A 125 15.49 2.37 31.03
CA ASP A 125 16.56 1.86 31.89
C ASP A 125 16.56 0.32 32.03
N THR A 126 15.45 -0.35 31.70
CA THR A 126 15.40 -1.82 31.69
C THR A 126 16.19 -2.46 30.55
N GLU A 127 16.56 -1.67 29.54
CA GLU A 127 17.19 -2.12 28.28
C GLU A 127 16.38 -3.19 27.51
N ASP A 128 15.13 -3.42 27.92
CA ASP A 128 14.20 -4.32 27.24
C ASP A 128 13.54 -3.61 26.05
N LYS A 129 13.43 -4.33 24.93
CA LYS A 129 12.93 -3.75 23.69
C LYS A 129 11.46 -3.37 23.75
N PHE A 130 10.61 -4.15 24.42
CA PHE A 130 9.19 -3.80 24.57
C PHE A 130 9.03 -2.58 25.45
N ASN A 131 9.79 -2.50 26.53
CA ASN A 131 9.77 -1.35 27.42
C ASN A 131 10.29 -0.09 26.71
N ALA A 132 11.36 -0.19 25.92
CA ALA A 132 11.84 0.92 25.09
C ALA A 132 10.80 1.40 24.08
N ARG A 133 10.04 0.48 23.46
CA ARG A 133 8.92 0.83 22.55
C ARG A 133 7.75 1.50 23.27
N GLU A 134 7.51 1.16 24.52
CA GLU A 134 6.51 1.84 25.36
C GLU A 134 7.02 3.22 25.79
N ALA A 135 8.27 3.32 26.24
CA ALA A 135 8.94 4.57 26.57
C ALA A 135 8.86 5.57 25.40
N TYR A 136 9.16 5.11 24.18
CA TYR A 136 9.01 5.93 22.97
C TYR A 136 7.60 6.50 22.83
N ARG A 137 6.55 5.72 23.07
CA ARG A 137 5.16 6.18 22.98
C ARG A 137 4.83 7.21 24.05
N LEU A 138 5.38 7.06 25.26
CA LEU A 138 5.23 8.04 26.32
C LEU A 138 5.92 9.35 25.94
N PHE A 139 7.16 9.30 25.47
CA PHE A 139 7.92 10.47 25.02
C PHE A 139 7.27 11.16 23.80
N ASP A 140 6.76 10.40 22.83
CA ASP A 140 6.01 10.95 21.70
C ASP A 140 4.78 11.73 22.17
N TYR A 141 4.01 11.17 23.11
CA TYR A 141 2.89 11.88 23.71
C TYR A 141 3.33 13.15 24.43
N VAL A 142 4.45 13.12 25.16
CA VAL A 142 5.04 14.30 25.83
C VAL A 142 5.42 15.38 24.82
N ASP A 143 6.14 15.06 23.73
CA ASP A 143 6.54 16.05 22.71
C ASP A 143 5.32 16.61 21.97
N ASN A 144 4.26 15.83 21.81
CA ASN A 144 3.00 16.29 21.21
C ASN A 144 2.27 17.34 22.08
N ILE A 145 2.20 17.14 23.40
CA ILE A 145 1.50 18.06 24.30
C ILE A 145 2.38 19.22 24.75
N ASN A 146 3.69 19.01 24.88
CA ASN A 146 4.68 19.94 25.39
C ASN A 146 5.99 19.81 24.58
N PRO A 147 6.04 20.39 23.37
CA PRO A 147 7.18 20.21 22.47
C PRO A 147 8.50 20.67 23.07
N ASN A 148 9.56 19.88 22.89
CA ASN A 148 10.88 20.10 23.52
C ASN A 148 10.82 20.20 25.05
N PHE A 149 9.91 19.47 25.70
CA PHE A 149 9.97 19.30 27.15
C PHE A 149 11.28 18.57 27.50
N GLU A 150 12.18 19.29 28.19
CA GLU A 150 13.51 18.80 28.55
C GLU A 150 14.27 18.22 27.33
N ASN A 151 14.71 16.98 27.41
CA ASN A 151 15.42 16.25 26.36
C ASN A 151 14.54 15.18 25.67
N VAL A 152 13.21 15.30 25.72
CA VAL A 152 12.25 14.28 25.22
C VAL A 152 12.59 13.74 23.83
N ARG A 153 13.01 14.59 22.90
CA ARG A 153 13.36 14.19 21.52
C ARG A 153 14.61 13.33 21.44
N ALA A 154 15.60 13.57 22.31
CA ALA A 154 16.79 12.74 22.38
C ALA A 154 16.44 11.36 22.96
N LEU A 155 15.61 11.32 24.01
CA LEU A 155 15.11 10.08 24.60
C LEU A 155 14.24 9.28 23.63
N MET A 156 13.46 9.94 22.76
CA MET A 156 12.76 9.27 21.66
C MET A 156 13.75 8.58 20.71
N GLN A 157 14.87 9.20 20.36
CA GLN A 157 15.87 8.56 19.49
C GLN A 157 16.54 7.38 20.20
N GLU A 158 16.86 7.54 21.48
CA GLU A 158 17.44 6.46 22.29
C GLU A 158 16.49 5.28 22.42
N ALA A 159 15.24 5.52 22.82
CA ALA A 159 14.19 4.51 22.90
C ALA A 159 13.93 3.83 21.55
N HIS A 160 14.03 4.58 20.44
CA HIS A 160 13.90 4.03 19.10
C HIS A 160 15.02 3.05 18.76
N VAL A 161 16.27 3.43 19.03
CA VAL A 161 17.45 2.59 18.80
C VAL A 161 17.43 1.35 19.70
N THR A 162 17.10 1.50 20.98
CA THR A 162 17.01 0.40 21.95
C THR A 162 15.88 -0.57 21.61
N GLY A 163 14.72 -0.06 21.17
CA GLY A 163 13.57 -0.88 20.77
C GLY A 163 13.65 -1.49 19.36
N MET A 164 14.70 -1.19 18.59
CA MET A 164 14.87 -1.63 17.21
C MET A 164 15.25 -3.10 17.13
N ASP A 165 14.58 -3.88 16.28
CA ASP A 165 15.02 -5.22 15.90
C ASP A 165 16.00 -5.20 14.75
N TYR A 166 17.11 -5.90 14.94
CA TYR A 166 18.14 -6.05 13.92
C TYR A 166 18.02 -7.41 13.27
N VAL A 167 17.71 -7.42 11.98
CA VAL A 167 17.56 -8.64 11.19
C VAL A 167 18.74 -8.77 10.23
N ARG A 168 19.57 -9.80 10.40
CA ARG A 168 20.60 -10.13 9.41
C ARG A 168 19.96 -10.90 8.27
N VAL A 169 20.36 -10.60 7.04
CA VAL A 169 19.80 -11.23 5.85
C VAL A 169 20.86 -11.98 5.09
N SER A 170 20.53 -13.18 4.62
CA SER A 170 21.37 -13.91 3.69
C SER A 170 20.55 -14.65 2.63
N VAL A 171 21.20 -14.92 1.50
CA VAL A 171 20.69 -15.81 0.45
C VAL A 171 21.48 -17.11 0.55
N GLN A 172 20.77 -18.23 0.54
CA GLN A 172 21.37 -19.56 0.53
C GLN A 172 20.93 -20.28 -0.73
N ASN A 173 21.90 -20.66 -1.56
CA ASN A 173 21.64 -21.49 -2.73
C ASN A 173 21.72 -22.97 -2.35
N GLU A 174 20.57 -23.63 -2.22
CA GLU A 174 20.51 -25.09 -2.02
C GLU A 174 20.24 -25.83 -3.33
N THR A 175 20.37 -25.15 -4.47
CA THR A 175 20.19 -25.73 -5.79
C THR A 175 21.52 -26.18 -6.39
N HIS A 176 21.45 -27.01 -7.43
CA HIS A 176 22.62 -27.39 -8.24
C HIS A 176 22.86 -26.40 -9.39
N GLN A 177 22.15 -25.28 -9.41
CA GLN A 177 22.20 -24.29 -10.49
C GLN A 177 23.04 -23.09 -10.05
N ILE A 178 23.76 -22.50 -11.00
CA ILE A 178 24.50 -21.26 -10.79
C ILE A 178 23.51 -20.10 -10.79
N ILE A 179 23.48 -19.34 -9.70
CA ILE A 179 22.70 -18.10 -9.64
C ILE A 179 23.54 -16.96 -10.21
N PRO A 180 22.98 -16.13 -11.10
CA PRO A 180 23.66 -14.93 -11.53
C PRO A 180 24.00 -14.02 -10.34
N GLN A 181 25.27 -13.63 -10.19
CA GLN A 181 25.74 -12.77 -9.09
C GLN A 181 24.93 -11.46 -8.99
N ARG A 182 24.47 -10.94 -10.13
CA ARG A 182 23.61 -9.77 -10.19
C ARG A 182 22.26 -9.99 -9.49
N LEU A 183 21.64 -11.15 -9.68
CA LEU A 183 20.37 -11.48 -9.03
C LEU A 183 20.54 -11.56 -7.52
N GLU A 184 21.61 -12.22 -7.06
CA GLU A 184 21.92 -12.31 -5.63
C GLU A 184 22.09 -10.92 -4.98
N ALA A 185 22.85 -10.03 -5.63
CA ALA A 185 23.01 -8.64 -5.18
C ALA A 185 21.68 -7.88 -5.15
N GLU A 186 20.83 -8.04 -6.18
CA GLU A 186 19.53 -7.36 -6.27
C GLU A 186 18.50 -7.88 -5.24
N LEU A 187 18.61 -9.16 -4.83
CA LEU A 187 17.80 -9.75 -3.76
C LEU A 187 18.21 -9.23 -2.38
N LEU A 188 19.50 -8.94 -2.19
CA LEU A 188 20.06 -8.39 -0.94
C LEU A 188 19.95 -6.86 -0.82
N ASP A 189 19.60 -6.15 -1.89
CA ASP A 189 19.46 -4.68 -1.87
C ASP A 189 18.10 -4.22 -1.32
N PHE A 190 17.97 -4.22 0.01
CA PHE A 190 16.75 -3.83 0.73
C PHE A 190 16.39 -2.35 0.62
N ASN A 191 17.32 -1.46 0.23
CA ASN A 191 16.99 -0.05 -0.01
C ASN A 191 15.93 0.10 -1.11
N THR A 192 15.95 -0.82 -2.09
CA THR A 192 14.97 -0.84 -3.21
C THR A 192 13.59 -1.36 -2.81
N TYR A 193 13.44 -1.88 -1.59
CA TYR A 193 12.20 -2.50 -1.13
C TYR A 193 11.24 -1.43 -0.59
N GLY A 194 11.73 -0.25 -0.21
CA GLY A 194 10.91 0.81 0.38
C GLY A 194 10.15 0.29 1.59
N LEU A 195 10.87 -0.38 2.49
CA LEU A 195 10.34 -0.91 3.73
C LEU A 195 10.03 0.27 4.66
N ASN A 196 8.81 0.32 5.19
CA ASN A 196 8.42 1.27 6.23
C ASN A 196 8.14 0.46 7.50
N GLN A 197 9.22 0.08 8.18
CA GLN A 197 9.16 -0.66 9.44
C GLN A 197 9.88 0.16 10.50
N PHE A 198 9.11 0.86 11.33
CA PHE A 198 9.67 1.77 12.33
C PHE A 198 10.56 1.03 13.35
N TRP A 199 10.23 -0.21 13.71
CA TRP A 199 10.93 -0.99 14.75
C TRP A 199 11.85 -2.09 14.21
N THR A 200 12.11 -2.14 12.91
CA THR A 200 12.89 -3.25 12.33
C THR A 200 13.80 -2.75 11.21
N THR A 201 15.07 -3.14 11.26
CA THR A 201 16.04 -2.89 10.21
C THR A 201 16.62 -4.20 9.67
N TYR A 202 16.92 -4.22 8.36
CA TYR A 202 17.44 -5.39 7.66
C TYR A 202 18.84 -5.09 7.13
N HIS A 203 19.81 -5.94 7.49
CA HIS A 203 21.19 -5.81 7.04
C HIS A 203 21.62 -7.01 6.20
N ALA A 204 21.91 -6.77 4.91
CA ALA A 204 22.49 -7.77 4.03
C ALA A 204 23.97 -8.04 4.31
N ASN A 205 24.69 -7.02 4.79
CA ASN A 205 26.07 -7.14 5.24
C ASN A 205 26.06 -7.18 6.76
N ALA A 206 26.34 -8.34 7.34
CA ALA A 206 26.38 -8.49 8.78
C ALA A 206 27.55 -7.69 9.37
N ASP A 207 27.22 -6.73 10.23
CA ASP A 207 28.17 -5.98 11.04
C ASP A 207 28.43 -6.71 12.37
N ALA A 208 29.68 -7.03 12.68
CA ALA A 208 30.06 -7.72 13.90
C ALA A 208 29.85 -6.88 15.18
N SER A 209 29.65 -5.58 15.05
CA SER A 209 29.34 -4.68 16.18
C SER A 209 27.85 -4.66 16.56
N ILE A 210 26.98 -5.27 15.75
CA ILE A 210 25.53 -5.33 15.98
C ILE A 210 25.15 -6.71 16.51
N ASP A 211 24.47 -6.73 17.65
CA ASP A 211 23.80 -7.95 18.12
C ASP A 211 22.47 -8.11 17.38
N TYR A 212 22.37 -9.15 16.55
CA TYR A 212 21.20 -9.41 15.73
C TYR A 212 20.20 -10.27 16.50
N ASP A 213 18.94 -9.83 16.54
CA ASP A 213 17.87 -10.60 17.16
C ASP A 213 17.36 -11.70 16.25
N TYR A 214 17.30 -11.43 14.94
CA TYR A 214 16.76 -12.35 13.96
C TYR A 214 17.69 -12.55 12.77
N ALA A 215 17.56 -13.71 12.14
CA ALA A 215 18.04 -13.96 10.80
C ALA A 215 16.87 -14.19 9.85
N MET A 216 16.91 -13.54 8.69
CA MET A 216 16.05 -13.88 7.55
C MET A 216 16.91 -14.52 6.47
N GLN A 217 16.58 -15.75 6.10
CA GLN A 217 17.29 -16.49 5.07
C GLN A 217 16.37 -16.72 3.87
N LEU A 218 16.79 -16.26 2.69
CA LEU A 218 16.18 -16.67 1.43
C LEU A 218 16.86 -17.95 0.94
N GLN A 219 16.23 -19.09 1.16
CA GLN A 219 16.74 -20.40 0.80
C GLN A 219 16.17 -20.82 -0.56
N LEU A 220 16.99 -20.78 -1.60
CA LEU A 220 16.60 -21.21 -2.94
C LEU A 220 16.62 -22.74 -2.99
N LYS A 221 15.44 -23.35 -3.02
CA LYS A 221 15.27 -24.81 -2.92
C LYS A 221 15.37 -25.49 -4.27
N ARG A 222 14.72 -24.93 -5.31
CA ARG A 222 14.69 -25.51 -6.65
C ARG A 222 14.63 -24.43 -7.72
N ILE A 223 15.35 -24.67 -8.82
CA ILE A 223 15.27 -23.89 -10.06
C ILE A 223 14.98 -24.89 -11.18
N ASN A 224 13.80 -24.77 -11.78
CA ASN A 224 13.38 -25.59 -12.91
C ASN A 224 13.42 -24.75 -14.17
N ILE A 225 14.07 -25.25 -15.23
CA ILE A 225 14.13 -24.59 -16.53
C ILE A 225 13.58 -25.56 -17.56
N SER A 226 12.61 -25.11 -18.36
CA SER A 226 12.07 -25.93 -19.44
C SER A 226 13.06 -26.00 -20.59
N PRO A 227 13.06 -27.10 -21.38
CA PRO A 227 13.72 -27.09 -22.67
C PRO A 227 13.08 -26.03 -23.58
N GLU A 228 13.84 -25.63 -24.59
CA GLU A 228 13.35 -24.79 -25.68
C GLU A 228 12.29 -25.55 -26.48
N ARG A 229 11.12 -24.94 -26.66
CA ARG A 229 10.02 -25.54 -27.44
C ARG A 229 9.64 -24.64 -28.60
N ILE A 230 9.51 -25.24 -29.77
CA ILE A 230 9.01 -24.59 -30.99
C ILE A 230 7.77 -25.37 -31.43
N ASN A 231 6.62 -24.71 -31.36
CA ASN A 231 5.36 -25.24 -31.88
C ASN A 231 5.01 -24.51 -33.17
N GLU A 232 4.76 -25.24 -34.25
CA GLU A 232 4.34 -24.67 -35.53
C GLU A 232 2.91 -25.12 -35.85
N ARG A 233 2.05 -24.16 -36.20
CA ARG A 233 0.70 -24.40 -36.70
C ARG A 233 0.57 -23.91 -38.14
N GLN A 234 0.19 -24.82 -39.03
CA GLN A 234 -0.11 -24.48 -40.42
C GLN A 234 -1.58 -24.09 -40.58
N LEU A 235 -1.83 -22.94 -41.21
CA LEU A 235 -3.13 -22.40 -41.53
C LEU A 235 -3.24 -22.20 -43.05
N LEU A 236 -4.27 -22.76 -43.68
CA LEU A 236 -4.55 -22.49 -45.08
C LEU A 236 -5.35 -21.20 -45.20
N ARG A 237 -4.88 -20.29 -46.05
CA ARG A 237 -5.55 -19.03 -46.38
C ARG A 237 -5.98 -19.06 -47.83
N GLU A 238 -7.24 -18.67 -48.06
CA GLU A 238 -7.83 -18.58 -49.39
C GLU A 238 -8.69 -17.33 -49.45
N LYS A 239 -8.56 -16.56 -50.52
CA LYS A 239 -9.32 -15.34 -50.73
C LYS A 239 -9.60 -15.15 -52.21
N GLN A 240 -10.82 -14.80 -52.56
CA GLN A 240 -11.13 -14.29 -53.90
C GLN A 240 -10.81 -12.80 -53.94
N ILE A 241 -10.00 -12.40 -54.91
CA ILE A 241 -9.63 -11.01 -55.13
C ILE A 241 -9.83 -10.65 -56.59
N VAL A 242 -10.09 -9.38 -56.85
CA VAL A 242 -10.01 -8.82 -58.19
C VAL A 242 -8.54 -8.67 -58.55
N ASP A 243 -8.11 -9.32 -59.63
CA ASP A 243 -6.73 -9.30 -60.15
C ASP A 243 -6.73 -8.79 -61.59
N GLY A 244 -6.98 -7.49 -61.70
CA GLY A 244 -7.18 -6.79 -62.96
C GLY A 244 -8.61 -6.90 -63.49
N TRP A 245 -8.76 -6.63 -64.78
CA TRP A 245 -10.03 -6.62 -65.48
C TRP A 245 -9.89 -7.36 -66.81
N GLU A 246 -10.99 -7.93 -67.29
CA GLU A 246 -11.09 -8.51 -68.62
C GLU A 246 -12.21 -7.83 -69.42
N TYR A 247 -12.10 -7.87 -70.74
CA TYR A 247 -13.13 -7.29 -71.60
C TYR A 247 -14.32 -8.24 -71.68
N LEU A 248 -15.53 -7.72 -71.47
CA LEU A 248 -16.75 -8.49 -71.71
C LEU A 248 -16.89 -8.72 -73.22
N LEU A 249 -17.14 -9.95 -73.64
CA LEU A 249 -17.37 -10.27 -75.05
C LEU A 249 -18.87 -10.32 -75.34
N ASP A 250 -19.28 -9.84 -76.52
CA ASP A 250 -20.63 -10.01 -77.06
C ASP A 250 -20.83 -11.43 -77.63
N ASP A 251 -22.07 -11.77 -78.03
CA ASP A 251 -22.41 -13.09 -78.58
C ASP A 251 -21.62 -13.47 -79.85
N ALA A 252 -20.97 -12.50 -80.49
CA ALA A 252 -20.13 -12.69 -81.68
C ALA A 252 -18.62 -12.78 -81.35
N GLY A 253 -18.23 -12.70 -80.08
CA GLY A 253 -16.85 -12.77 -79.62
C GLY A 253 -16.05 -11.46 -79.74
N ASN A 254 -16.71 -10.33 -80.01
CA ASN A 254 -16.08 -9.00 -80.01
C ASN A 254 -16.19 -8.34 -78.65
N VAL A 255 -15.33 -7.37 -78.35
CA VAL A 255 -15.40 -6.59 -77.11
C VAL A 255 -16.72 -5.81 -77.05
N ALA A 256 -17.54 -6.14 -76.07
CA ALA A 256 -18.83 -5.50 -75.82
C ALA A 256 -18.61 -4.02 -75.44
N LYS A 257 -19.43 -3.16 -76.02
CA LYS A 257 -19.36 -1.71 -75.82
C LYS A 257 -20.58 -1.22 -75.06
N ASP A 258 -20.39 -0.22 -74.21
CA ASP A 258 -21.47 0.45 -73.50
C ASP A 258 -22.31 1.32 -74.46
N SER A 259 -23.40 1.89 -73.95
CA SER A 259 -24.27 2.82 -74.68
C SER A 259 -23.58 4.09 -75.19
N LEU A 260 -22.33 4.35 -74.80
CA LEU A 260 -21.51 5.49 -75.22
C LEU A 260 -20.34 5.06 -76.13
N GLY A 261 -20.23 3.76 -76.48
CA GLY A 261 -19.22 3.21 -77.38
C GLY A 261 -17.89 2.81 -76.73
N ASN A 262 -17.79 2.83 -75.41
CA ASN A 262 -16.58 2.45 -74.67
C ASN A 262 -16.58 0.95 -74.34
N ASP A 263 -15.40 0.34 -74.33
CA ASP A 263 -15.23 -1.08 -74.02
C ASP A 263 -15.63 -1.39 -72.56
N ILE A 264 -16.47 -2.40 -72.37
CA ILE A 264 -16.93 -2.84 -71.05
C ILE A 264 -15.86 -3.71 -70.41
N LYS A 265 -15.40 -3.30 -69.23
CA LYS A 265 -14.44 -4.03 -68.40
C LYS A 265 -15.16 -4.69 -67.23
N VAL A 266 -14.91 -5.97 -67.01
CA VAL A 266 -15.41 -6.73 -65.86
C VAL A 266 -14.25 -7.16 -64.98
N ASP A 267 -14.48 -7.17 -63.67
CA ASP A 267 -13.47 -7.56 -62.68
C ASP A 267 -13.06 -9.02 -62.87
N LYS A 268 -11.75 -9.25 -63.07
CA LYS A 268 -11.22 -10.60 -63.15
C LYS A 268 -11.02 -11.14 -61.73
N ILE A 269 -11.94 -11.96 -61.26
CA ILE A 269 -11.86 -12.57 -59.93
C ILE A 269 -10.97 -13.81 -59.98
N VAL A 270 -9.88 -13.81 -59.22
CA VAL A 270 -9.00 -14.96 -59.05
C VAL A 270 -8.99 -15.42 -57.59
N THR A 271 -8.87 -16.73 -57.39
CA THR A 271 -8.74 -17.32 -56.07
C THR A 271 -7.27 -17.41 -55.70
N VAL A 272 -6.82 -16.56 -54.77
CA VAL A 272 -5.45 -16.58 -54.24
C VAL A 272 -5.36 -17.46 -53.00
N ARG A 273 -4.28 -18.23 -52.89
CA ARG A 273 -4.03 -19.15 -51.78
C ARG A 273 -2.64 -18.95 -51.18
N ALA A 274 -2.56 -19.07 -49.86
CA ALA A 274 -1.30 -19.11 -49.13
C ALA A 274 -1.36 -20.13 -47.99
N ARG A 275 -0.23 -20.76 -47.68
CA ARG A 275 -0.03 -21.48 -46.42
C ARG A 275 0.67 -20.54 -45.48
N PHE A 276 0.02 -20.23 -44.36
CA PHE A 276 0.58 -19.45 -43.28
C PHE A 276 1.05 -20.40 -42.17
N PHE A 277 2.23 -20.16 -41.63
CA PHE A 277 2.83 -20.90 -40.54
C PHE A 277 2.96 -19.95 -39.36
N GLU A 278 2.24 -20.25 -38.30
CA GLU A 278 2.35 -19.55 -37.02
C GLU A 278 3.33 -20.35 -36.15
N VAL A 279 4.42 -19.72 -35.74
CA VAL A 279 5.46 -20.36 -34.92
C VAL A 279 5.45 -19.71 -33.54
N LEU A 280 5.32 -20.55 -32.51
CA LEU A 280 5.40 -20.19 -31.10
C LEU A 280 6.69 -20.77 -30.51
N GLN A 281 7.60 -19.90 -30.08
CA GLN A 281 8.77 -20.24 -29.29
C GLN A 281 8.44 -20.02 -27.81
N THR A 282 8.61 -21.05 -26.98
CA THR A 282 8.37 -20.97 -25.53
C THR A 282 9.52 -21.56 -24.74
N LYS A 283 9.90 -20.89 -23.66
CA LYS A 283 10.83 -21.39 -22.63
C LYS A 283 10.40 -20.80 -21.29
N SER A 284 10.43 -21.56 -20.21
CA SER A 284 10.03 -21.09 -18.88
C SER A 284 11.08 -21.42 -17.82
N ALA A 285 11.18 -20.57 -16.81
CA ALA A 285 11.91 -20.86 -15.58
C ALA A 285 10.98 -20.70 -14.37
N GLN A 286 11.21 -21.52 -13.37
CA GLN A 286 10.51 -21.50 -12.09
C GLN A 286 11.55 -21.58 -10.97
N VAL A 287 11.41 -20.72 -9.97
CA VAL A 287 12.25 -20.65 -8.78
C VAL A 287 11.37 -20.88 -7.56
N ILE A 288 11.62 -21.96 -6.84
CA ILE A 288 10.98 -22.27 -5.57
C ILE A 288 11.98 -21.95 -4.47
N ALA A 289 11.59 -21.08 -3.56
CA ALA A 289 12.41 -20.60 -2.46
C ALA A 289 11.62 -20.55 -1.15
N ASP A 290 12.30 -20.62 -0.04
CA ASP A 290 11.72 -20.44 1.29
C ASP A 290 12.34 -19.20 1.95
N VAL A 291 11.51 -18.38 2.59
CA VAL A 291 11.94 -17.25 3.43
C VAL A 291 11.80 -17.69 4.87
N VAL A 292 12.93 -17.99 5.51
CA VAL A 292 12.97 -18.52 6.87
C VAL A 292 13.39 -17.42 7.82
N TYR A 293 12.57 -17.13 8.83
CA TYR A 293 12.89 -16.25 9.93
C TYR A 293 13.30 -17.09 11.15
N THR A 294 14.46 -16.78 11.72
CA THR A 294 15.01 -17.47 12.89
C THR A 294 15.29 -16.48 13.98
N ASP A 295 14.80 -16.74 15.19
CA ASP A 295 15.20 -16.05 16.42
C ASP A 295 16.60 -16.53 16.80
N LEU A 296 17.56 -15.61 16.86
CA LEU A 296 18.96 -15.93 17.10
C LEU A 296 19.27 -16.15 18.59
N LYS A 297 18.45 -15.63 19.50
CA LYS A 297 18.59 -15.84 20.94
C LYS A 297 18.10 -17.22 21.34
N GLN A 298 16.96 -17.64 20.78
CA GLN A 298 16.37 -18.97 21.03
C GLN A 298 16.88 -20.05 20.08
N ASN A 299 17.54 -19.65 18.98
CA ASN A 299 17.96 -20.51 17.88
C ASN A 299 16.81 -21.36 17.31
N GLN A 300 15.65 -20.72 17.14
CA GLN A 300 14.41 -21.36 16.69
C GLN A 300 13.86 -20.67 15.45
N VAL A 301 13.37 -21.46 14.50
CA VAL A 301 12.60 -20.93 13.35
C VAL A 301 11.29 -20.36 13.89
N VAL A 302 11.10 -19.07 13.68
CA VAL A 302 9.88 -18.34 14.04
C VAL A 302 8.82 -18.59 12.99
N ASP A 303 9.18 -18.42 11.72
CA ASP A 303 8.26 -18.56 10.59
C ASP A 303 8.99 -18.95 9.30
N ASN A 304 8.22 -19.52 8.37
CA ASN A 304 8.70 -19.92 7.05
C ASN A 304 7.65 -19.63 5.97
N PHE A 305 8.06 -18.94 4.91
CA PHE A 305 7.20 -18.61 3.77
C PHE A 305 7.76 -19.15 2.47
N THR A 306 7.04 -20.05 1.81
CA THR A 306 7.43 -20.55 0.49
C THR A 306 7.01 -19.56 -0.61
N ILE A 307 7.95 -19.24 -1.49
CA ILE A 307 7.78 -18.48 -2.71
C ILE A 307 7.90 -19.42 -3.90
N ASP A 308 6.91 -19.39 -4.77
CA ASP A 308 6.97 -20.00 -6.11
C ASP A 308 6.95 -18.87 -7.14
N SER A 309 8.11 -18.59 -7.75
CA SER A 309 8.32 -17.53 -8.74
C SER A 309 8.53 -18.12 -10.12
N GLY A 310 8.10 -17.42 -11.17
CA GLY A 310 8.31 -17.93 -12.52
C GLY A 310 8.34 -16.86 -13.60
N PHE A 311 9.03 -17.19 -14.70
CA PHE A 311 9.07 -16.37 -15.90
C PHE A 311 8.88 -17.26 -17.13
N THR A 312 8.07 -16.80 -18.08
CA THR A 312 7.86 -17.49 -19.36
C THR A 312 8.27 -16.55 -20.49
N PHE A 313 9.28 -16.96 -21.23
CA PHE A 313 9.64 -16.37 -22.51
C PHE A 313 8.70 -16.92 -23.58
N GLU A 314 8.05 -16.02 -24.32
CA GLU A 314 7.22 -16.34 -25.48
C GLU A 314 7.60 -15.43 -26.65
N ASN A 315 7.78 -16.03 -27.83
CA ASN A 315 7.87 -15.29 -29.09
C ASN A 315 6.97 -15.93 -30.14
N VAL A 316 6.11 -15.12 -30.76
CA VAL A 316 5.16 -15.57 -31.79
C VAL A 316 5.45 -14.82 -33.08
N PHE A 317 5.72 -15.56 -34.15
CA PHE A 317 5.96 -14.98 -35.47
C PHE A 317 5.36 -15.81 -36.60
N GLY A 318 5.17 -15.15 -37.74
CA GLY A 318 4.59 -15.74 -38.94
C GLY A 318 5.63 -16.06 -40.00
N ARG A 319 5.40 -17.12 -40.77
CA ARG A 319 6.01 -17.34 -42.08
C ARG A 319 4.91 -17.69 -43.07
N PHE A 320 5.11 -17.45 -44.36
CA PHE A 320 4.11 -17.85 -45.35
C PHE A 320 4.75 -18.35 -46.65
N ARG A 321 4.00 -19.18 -47.37
CA ARG A 321 4.31 -19.60 -48.74
C ARG A 321 3.06 -19.46 -49.61
N GLY A 322 3.17 -18.86 -50.79
CA GLY A 322 2.07 -18.60 -51.71
C GLY A 322 1.77 -17.11 -51.89
N ASP A 323 0.53 -16.76 -52.26
CA ASP A 323 0.16 -15.39 -52.56
C ASP A 323 -0.13 -14.57 -51.28
N ARG A 324 0.70 -13.55 -51.01
CA ARG A 324 0.58 -12.68 -49.84
C ARG A 324 -0.79 -11.99 -49.74
N ARG A 325 -1.50 -11.80 -50.86
CA ARG A 325 -2.83 -11.18 -50.91
C ARG A 325 -3.90 -12.05 -50.25
N ALA A 326 -3.66 -13.35 -50.09
CA ALA A 326 -4.53 -14.28 -49.37
C ALA A 326 -4.46 -14.12 -47.84
N LEU A 327 -3.41 -13.48 -47.30
CA LEU A 327 -3.21 -13.32 -45.86
C LEU A 327 -4.16 -12.27 -45.26
N ASN A 328 -4.65 -12.55 -44.05
CA ASN A 328 -5.47 -11.62 -43.29
C ASN A 328 -4.61 -10.57 -42.54
N ARG A 329 -5.24 -9.71 -41.74
CA ARG A 329 -4.54 -8.66 -40.99
C ARG A 329 -3.62 -9.24 -39.90
N ASP A 330 -4.07 -10.26 -39.17
CA ASP A 330 -3.31 -10.87 -38.07
C ASP A 330 -2.08 -11.61 -38.58
N ASP A 331 -2.21 -12.35 -39.67
CA ASP A 331 -1.11 -12.99 -40.38
C ASP A 331 -0.03 -11.93 -40.72
N ARG A 332 -0.44 -10.78 -41.27
CA ARG A 332 0.48 -9.70 -41.63
C ARG A 332 1.13 -9.04 -40.41
N ASN A 333 0.44 -8.98 -39.27
CA ASN A 333 1.01 -8.49 -38.02
C ASN A 333 2.09 -9.46 -37.53
N LEU A 334 1.82 -10.76 -37.55
CA LEU A 334 2.77 -11.81 -37.17
C LEU A 334 3.97 -11.90 -38.13
N LEU A 335 3.81 -11.57 -39.41
CA LEU A 335 4.93 -11.45 -40.36
C LEU A 335 5.89 -10.29 -40.06
N ARG A 336 5.47 -9.30 -39.25
CA ARG A 336 6.36 -8.21 -38.81
C ARG A 336 7.22 -8.62 -37.63
N GLN A 337 6.81 -9.65 -36.89
CA GLN A 337 7.61 -10.25 -35.84
C GLN A 337 8.67 -11.16 -36.46
N GLN A 338 9.80 -11.29 -35.79
CA GLN A 338 10.92 -12.10 -36.25
C GLN A 338 11.18 -13.24 -35.28
N GLN A 339 11.81 -14.30 -35.79
CA GLN A 339 12.39 -15.31 -34.92
C GLN A 339 13.48 -14.65 -34.07
N VAL A 340 13.45 -14.90 -32.76
CA VAL A 340 14.50 -14.47 -31.85
C VAL A 340 15.22 -15.69 -31.27
N VAL A 341 16.44 -15.48 -30.79
CA VAL A 341 17.21 -16.50 -30.07
C VAL A 341 16.56 -16.72 -28.71
N PHE A 342 16.47 -17.97 -28.26
CA PHE A 342 15.99 -18.27 -26.92
C PHE A 342 16.91 -17.63 -25.87
N PRO A 343 16.35 -17.08 -24.77
CA PRO A 343 17.16 -16.64 -23.65
C PRO A 343 17.97 -17.81 -23.07
N THR A 344 19.17 -17.50 -22.58
CA THR A 344 20.00 -18.48 -21.88
C THR A 344 19.34 -18.89 -20.56
N ASP A 345 19.71 -20.04 -20.03
CA ASP A 345 19.20 -20.53 -18.74
C ASP A 345 19.47 -19.52 -17.61
N ALA A 346 20.66 -18.91 -17.59
CA ALA A 346 21.01 -17.86 -16.64
C ALA A 346 20.12 -16.61 -16.78
N GLN A 347 19.76 -16.21 -18.01
CA GLN A 347 18.85 -15.10 -18.24
C GLN A 347 17.42 -15.44 -17.76
N MET A 348 16.94 -16.66 -18.04
CA MET A 348 15.63 -17.11 -17.58
C MET A 348 15.53 -17.09 -16.04
N VAL A 349 16.60 -17.51 -15.35
CA VAL A 349 16.69 -17.43 -13.88
C VAL A 349 16.70 -15.98 -13.41
N TYR A 350 17.48 -15.12 -14.05
CA TYR A 350 17.49 -13.68 -13.74
C TYR A 350 16.09 -13.05 -13.87
N ASP A 351 15.40 -13.29 -14.98
CA ASP A 351 14.07 -12.72 -15.24
C ASP A 351 13.02 -13.24 -14.26
N SER A 352 13.10 -14.50 -13.83
CA SER A 352 12.27 -15.04 -12.73
C SER A 352 12.62 -14.44 -11.36
N GLY A 353 13.80 -13.83 -11.25
CA GLY A 353 14.27 -13.13 -10.07
C GLY A 353 13.50 -11.86 -9.75
N GLU A 354 12.97 -11.16 -10.76
CA GLU A 354 12.13 -9.97 -10.56
C GLU A 354 10.82 -10.30 -9.83
N ASP A 355 10.13 -11.37 -10.26
CA ASP A 355 8.91 -11.85 -9.57
C ASP A 355 9.24 -12.37 -8.16
N LEU A 356 10.39 -13.05 -7.98
CA LEU A 356 10.87 -13.49 -6.68
C LEU A 356 11.10 -12.30 -5.74
N LYS A 357 11.78 -11.26 -6.22
CA LYS A 357 12.04 -10.02 -5.48
C LYS A 357 10.76 -9.32 -5.06
N LEU A 358 9.76 -9.25 -5.95
CA LEU A 358 8.45 -8.68 -5.63
C LEU A 358 7.72 -9.46 -4.54
N LYS A 359 7.74 -10.81 -4.62
CA LYS A 359 7.12 -11.68 -3.59
C LYS A 359 7.83 -11.57 -2.25
N LEU A 360 9.17 -11.60 -2.25
CA LEU A 360 9.97 -11.39 -1.05
C LEU A 360 9.69 -10.03 -0.41
N LYS A 361 9.63 -8.96 -1.21
CA LYS A 361 9.26 -7.62 -0.77
C LYS A 361 7.89 -7.58 -0.10
N ASN A 362 6.90 -8.29 -0.65
CA ASN A 362 5.57 -8.33 -0.06
C ASN A 362 5.55 -9.07 1.28
N ILE A 363 6.26 -10.19 1.39
CA ILE A 363 6.43 -10.93 2.66
C ILE A 363 7.00 -9.99 3.71
N ILE A 364 8.16 -9.37 3.45
CA ILE A 364 8.83 -8.48 4.39
C ILE A 364 7.95 -7.31 4.79
N LYS A 365 7.22 -6.69 3.85
CA LYS A 365 6.32 -5.57 4.18
C LYS A 365 5.14 -5.96 5.07
N SER A 366 4.59 -7.15 4.85
CA SER A 366 3.41 -7.64 5.57
C SER A 366 3.76 -8.25 6.93
N TYR A 367 4.96 -8.81 7.05
CA TYR A 367 5.38 -9.53 8.23
C TYR A 367 5.88 -8.57 9.32
N ARG A 368 5.44 -8.81 10.55
CA ARG A 368 5.86 -8.07 11.74
C ARG A 368 6.49 -9.08 12.69
N LEU A 369 7.76 -8.86 13.01
CA LEU A 369 8.43 -9.58 14.08
C LEU A 369 7.83 -9.11 15.41
N ASN A 370 7.27 -10.05 16.17
CA ASN A 370 6.77 -9.78 17.51
C ASN A 370 7.87 -10.17 18.48
N SER A 371 8.79 -9.24 18.69
CA SER A 371 10.02 -9.41 19.47
C SER A 371 9.96 -8.69 20.77
#